data_AF-A0A6C0LT53-F1
#
_entry.id   AF-A0A6C0LT53-F1
#
_cell.length_a   1.000
_cell.length_b   1.000
_cell.length_c   1.000
_cell.angle_alpha   90.00
_cell.angle_beta   90.00
_cell.angle_gamma   90.00
#
_symmetry.space_group_name_H-M   'P 1'
#
loop_
_entity.id
_entity.type
_entity.pdbx_description
1 polymer ?
#
loop_
_entity_poly.entity_id
_entity_poly.type
_entity_poly.pdbx_seq_one_letter_code
_entity_poly.pdbx_strand_id
1 'polypeptide(L)'
;MSEQIDKVITALSQVEKNTNQMIMEMANEMSLEEIIQLFNQETLDFFDTLVKITKEINKERKYGIAAYLALFENTIRINTKLPIDKFAMIILEFAPHIYAEQENLFLDMDIPDTKLKDGNEFNLIRSENFKQLWKILNKENKKRVKEQIILMTTYSHVYFYKSILSLR
;
A
#
# COMPACT_ATOMS: atom_id res chain seq x y z
N MET A 1 5.76 7.84 -18.17
CA MET A 1 6.57 7.80 -16.94
C MET A 1 6.60 9.17 -16.25
N SER A 2 6.87 10.29 -16.95
CA SER A 2 6.81 11.62 -16.31
C SER A 2 5.41 11.98 -15.81
N GLU A 3 4.37 11.76 -16.61
CA GLU A 3 2.99 12.14 -16.24
C GLU A 3 2.47 11.47 -14.96
N GLN A 4 2.83 10.19 -14.73
CA GLN A 4 2.45 9.47 -13.51
C GLN A 4 3.21 9.99 -12.28
N ILE A 5 4.50 10.31 -12.45
CA ILE A 5 5.32 10.90 -11.37
C ILE A 5 4.82 12.30 -11.04
N ASP A 6 4.43 13.10 -12.04
CA ASP A 6 3.89 14.45 -11.82
C ASP A 6 2.54 14.40 -11.07
N LYS A 7 1.69 13.40 -11.35
CA LYS A 7 0.46 13.15 -10.57
C LYS A 7 0.77 12.81 -9.12
N VAL A 8 1.74 11.93 -8.88
CA VAL A 8 2.19 11.58 -7.53
C VAL A 8 2.70 12.83 -6.82
N ILE A 9 3.62 13.59 -7.40
CA ILE A 9 4.16 14.83 -6.79
C ILE A 9 3.03 15.82 -6.47
N THR A 10 2.09 16.01 -7.40
CA THR A 10 0.94 16.89 -7.20
C THR A 10 0.07 16.41 -6.03
N ALA A 11 -0.20 15.11 -5.92
CA ALA A 11 -0.95 14.56 -4.80
C ALA A 11 -0.18 14.74 -3.48
N LEU A 12 1.11 14.42 -3.44
CA LEU A 12 1.92 14.56 -2.23
C LEU A 12 2.00 16.01 -1.71
N SER A 13 1.89 17.00 -2.59
CA SER A 13 1.80 18.42 -2.21
C SER A 13 0.52 18.79 -1.42
N GLN A 14 -0.51 17.95 -1.49
CA GLN A 14 -1.79 18.12 -0.79
C GLN A 14 -1.82 17.42 0.57
N VAL A 15 -0.81 16.60 0.89
CA VAL A 15 -0.68 15.97 2.22
C VAL A 15 -0.46 17.06 3.27
N GLU A 16 -1.11 16.90 4.44
CA GLU A 16 -0.98 17.86 5.54
C GLU A 16 0.49 18.10 5.92
N LYS A 17 0.80 19.36 6.23
CA LYS A 17 2.18 19.81 6.50
C LYS A 17 2.87 18.98 7.59
N ASN A 18 2.16 18.64 8.66
CA ASN A 18 2.71 17.87 9.78
C ASN A 18 3.10 16.45 9.34
N THR A 19 2.24 15.78 8.56
CA THR A 19 2.53 14.46 7.99
C THR A 19 3.71 14.54 7.04
N ASN A 20 3.76 15.54 6.15
CA ASN A 20 4.90 15.73 5.25
C ASN A 20 6.21 15.99 6.01
N GLN A 21 6.18 16.74 7.11
CA GLN A 21 7.36 16.94 7.95
C GLN A 21 7.83 15.63 8.57
N MET A 22 6.93 14.83 9.14
CA MET A 22 7.26 13.51 9.70
C MET A 22 7.87 12.59 8.62
N ILE A 23 7.31 12.58 7.41
CA ILE A 23 7.84 11.80 6.28
C ILE A 23 9.26 12.23 5.92
N MET A 24 9.54 13.53 5.90
CA MET A 24 10.87 14.07 5.62
C MET A 24 11.88 13.73 6.72
N GLU A 25 11.47 13.78 7.99
CA GLU A 25 12.29 13.37 9.14
C GLU A 25 12.66 11.89 9.03
N MET A 26 11.66 11.01 8.81
CA MET A 26 11.90 9.59 8.56
C MET A 26 12.83 9.36 7.36
N ALA A 27 12.64 10.09 6.26
CA ALA A 27 13.46 9.95 5.06
C ALA A 27 14.92 10.37 5.28
N ASN A 28 15.19 11.27 6.23
CA ASN A 28 16.54 11.68 6.60
C ASN A 28 17.21 10.67 7.55
N GLU A 29 16.46 10.14 8.51
CA GLU A 29 16.99 9.26 9.56
C GLU A 29 17.18 7.81 9.12
N MET A 30 16.28 7.30 8.27
CA MET A 30 16.27 5.88 7.88
C MET A 30 17.03 5.65 6.59
N SER A 31 17.86 4.62 6.50
CA SER A 31 18.49 4.19 5.24
C SER A 31 17.45 3.66 4.23
N LEU A 32 17.81 3.64 2.95
CA LEU A 32 16.94 3.10 1.90
C LEU A 32 16.60 1.62 2.15
N GLU A 33 17.58 0.85 2.62
CA GLU A 33 17.42 -0.58 2.93
C GLU A 33 16.44 -0.78 4.09
N GLU A 34 16.55 -0.01 5.18
CA GLU A 34 15.63 -0.08 6.32
C GLU A 34 14.18 0.23 5.89
N ILE A 35 13.98 1.25 5.05
CA ILE A 35 12.65 1.60 4.54
C ILE A 35 12.05 0.42 3.73
N ILE A 36 12.86 -0.20 2.86
CA ILE A 36 12.44 -1.36 2.06
C ILE A 36 12.08 -2.54 2.97
N GLN A 37 12.91 -2.83 3.97
CA GLN A 37 12.70 -3.93 4.91
C GLN A 37 11.41 -3.73 5.73
N LEU A 38 11.20 -2.53 6.27
CA LEU A 38 10.00 -2.20 7.05
C LEU A 38 8.73 -2.25 6.20
N PHE A 39 8.77 -1.73 4.97
CA PHE A 39 7.65 -1.85 4.05
C PHE A 39 7.29 -3.31 3.76
N ASN A 40 8.30 -4.15 3.49
CA ASN A 40 8.08 -5.56 3.20
C ASN A 40 7.49 -6.28 4.42
N GLN A 41 8.00 -5.99 5.62
CA GLN A 41 7.48 -6.55 6.87
C GLN A 41 6.03 -6.15 7.10
N GLU A 42 5.69 -4.85 7.00
CA GLU A 42 4.30 -4.40 7.14
C GLU A 42 3.37 -5.03 6.11
N THR A 43 3.86 -5.25 4.88
CA THR A 43 3.06 -5.90 3.84
C THR A 43 2.82 -7.37 4.15
N LEU A 44 3.80 -8.09 4.69
CA LEU A 44 3.62 -9.47 5.17
C LEU A 44 2.61 -9.50 6.33
N ASP A 45 2.72 -8.60 7.30
CA ASP A 45 1.80 -8.51 8.44
C ASP A 45 0.37 -8.16 8.01
N PHE A 46 0.23 -7.36 6.96
CA PHE A 46 -1.04 -7.07 6.31
C PHE A 46 -1.64 -8.32 5.67
N PHE A 47 -0.87 -9.06 4.88
CA PHE A 47 -1.33 -10.31 4.28
C PHE A 47 -1.72 -11.34 5.34
N ASP A 48 -0.93 -11.51 6.39
CA ASP A 48 -1.23 -12.41 7.50
C ASP A 48 -2.50 -12.02 8.24
N THR A 49 -2.72 -10.72 8.43
CA THR A 49 -3.95 -10.19 9.01
C THR A 49 -5.15 -10.53 8.14
N LEU A 50 -5.07 -10.31 6.82
CA LEU A 50 -6.14 -10.67 5.89
C LEU A 50 -6.37 -12.18 5.81
N VAL A 51 -5.32 -12.99 5.84
CA VAL A 51 -5.44 -14.45 5.90
C VAL A 51 -6.25 -14.83 7.14
N LYS A 52 -5.86 -14.37 8.34
CA LYS A 52 -6.56 -14.66 9.61
C LYS A 52 -8.03 -14.25 9.54
N ILE A 53 -8.32 -13.02 9.10
CA ILE A 53 -9.68 -12.52 8.93
C ILE A 53 -10.49 -13.43 8.00
N THR A 54 -9.93 -13.81 6.84
CA THR A 54 -10.65 -14.67 5.89
C THR A 54 -10.88 -16.08 6.43
N LYS A 55 -10.02 -16.59 7.32
CA LYS A 55 -10.26 -17.84 8.07
C LYS A 55 -11.44 -17.70 9.02
N GLU A 56 -11.42 -16.66 9.85
CA GLU A 56 -12.45 -16.41 10.87
C GLU A 56 -13.86 -16.30 10.28
N ILE A 57 -13.99 -15.71 9.09
CA ILE A 57 -15.28 -15.57 8.40
C ILE A 57 -15.59 -16.72 7.41
N ASN A 58 -14.78 -17.78 7.38
CA ASN A 58 -14.90 -18.93 6.48
C ASN A 58 -14.94 -18.56 4.97
N LYS A 59 -14.10 -17.61 4.54
CA LYS A 59 -14.02 -17.15 3.13
C LYS A 59 -12.62 -17.22 2.53
N GLU A 60 -11.72 -18.01 3.11
CA GLU A 60 -10.34 -18.20 2.66
C GLU A 60 -10.25 -18.53 1.16
N ARG A 61 -11.05 -19.51 0.70
CA ARG A 61 -11.08 -19.94 -0.69
C ARG A 61 -11.63 -18.89 -1.64
N LYS A 62 -12.58 -18.07 -1.17
CA LYS A 62 -13.21 -17.02 -1.99
C LYS A 62 -12.20 -15.93 -2.31
N TYR A 63 -11.45 -15.47 -1.31
CA TYR A 63 -10.55 -14.33 -1.46
C TYR A 63 -9.10 -14.74 -1.82
N GLY A 64 -8.70 -15.97 -1.52
CA GLY A 64 -7.41 -16.53 -1.97
C GLY A 64 -6.17 -15.79 -1.44
N ILE A 65 -6.28 -15.05 -0.33
CA ILE A 65 -5.23 -14.16 0.20
C ILE A 65 -3.89 -14.89 0.42
N ALA A 66 -3.93 -16.15 0.87
CA ALA A 66 -2.72 -16.95 1.07
C ALA A 66 -1.88 -17.15 -0.21
N ALA A 67 -2.52 -17.18 -1.39
CA ALA A 67 -1.80 -17.26 -2.65
C ALA A 67 -1.07 -15.94 -2.97
N TYR A 68 -1.70 -14.80 -2.67
CA TYR A 68 -1.05 -13.48 -2.82
C TYR A 68 0.13 -13.33 -1.86
N LEU A 69 -0.01 -13.78 -0.60
CA LEU A 69 1.09 -13.82 0.36
C LEU A 69 2.28 -14.62 -0.20
N ALA A 70 2.04 -15.84 -0.69
CA ALA A 70 3.11 -16.66 -1.26
C ALA A 70 3.80 -16.01 -2.49
N LEU A 71 3.03 -15.32 -3.34
CA LEU A 71 3.59 -14.56 -4.47
C LEU A 71 4.46 -13.38 -3.98
N PHE A 72 4.00 -12.67 -2.95
CA PHE A 72 4.74 -11.57 -2.34
C PHE A 72 6.05 -12.07 -1.71
N GLU A 73 6.00 -13.14 -0.92
CA GLU A 73 7.17 -13.78 -0.31
C GLU A 73 8.20 -14.22 -1.35
N ASN A 74 7.75 -14.78 -2.48
CA ASN A 74 8.65 -15.13 -3.57
C ASN A 74 9.25 -13.89 -4.23
N THR A 75 8.48 -12.81 -4.36
CA THR A 75 8.97 -11.58 -4.97
C THR A 75 10.05 -10.92 -4.12
N ILE A 76 9.86 -10.83 -2.79
CA ILE A 76 10.88 -10.26 -1.90
C ILE A 76 12.19 -11.08 -1.92
N ARG A 77 12.11 -12.41 -2.12
CA ARG A 77 13.31 -13.26 -2.24
C ARG A 77 14.10 -13.00 -3.52
N ILE A 78 13.41 -12.64 -4.61
CA ILE A 78 14.04 -12.37 -5.91
C ILE A 78 14.55 -10.93 -5.97
N ASN A 79 13.72 -9.98 -5.51
CA ASN A 79 14.01 -8.55 -5.52
C ASN A 79 13.24 -7.87 -4.38
N THR A 80 13.93 -7.60 -3.28
CA THR A 80 13.37 -6.95 -2.08
C THR A 80 12.81 -5.56 -2.34
N LYS A 81 13.31 -4.85 -3.36
CA LYS A 81 12.90 -3.49 -3.70
C LYS A 81 11.66 -3.44 -4.62
N LEU A 82 11.44 -4.48 -5.43
CA LEU A 82 10.36 -4.49 -6.43
C LEU A 82 8.96 -4.19 -5.83
N PRO A 83 8.58 -4.73 -4.66
CA PRO A 83 7.29 -4.44 -4.05
C PRO A 83 7.03 -2.96 -3.78
N ILE A 84 7.97 -2.28 -3.11
CA ILE A 84 7.80 -0.87 -2.74
C ILE A 84 7.83 0.04 -3.97
N ASP A 85 8.65 -0.29 -4.98
CA ASP A 85 8.66 0.42 -6.27
C ASP A 85 7.27 0.38 -6.94
N LYS A 86 6.67 -0.81 -7.00
CA LYS A 86 5.35 -1.00 -7.61
C LYS A 86 4.27 -0.33 -6.80
N PHE A 87 4.27 -0.54 -5.49
CA PHE A 87 3.24 0.00 -4.60
C PHE A 87 3.26 1.53 -4.56
N ALA A 88 4.43 2.15 -4.43
CA ALA A 88 4.58 3.61 -4.39
C ALA A 88 3.96 4.29 -5.63
N MET A 89 4.21 3.76 -6.83
CA MET A 89 3.67 4.32 -8.07
C MET A 89 2.14 4.20 -8.19
N ILE A 90 1.54 3.27 -7.44
CA ILE A 90 0.11 2.98 -7.47
C ILE A 90 -0.64 3.74 -6.37
N ILE A 91 -0.03 3.84 -5.18
CA ILE A 91 -0.71 4.31 -3.97
C ILE A 91 -0.56 5.81 -3.75
N LEU A 92 0.57 6.40 -4.13
CA LEU A 92 0.93 7.74 -3.65
C LEU A 92 0.09 8.86 -4.26
N GLU A 93 -0.54 8.62 -5.41
CA GLU A 93 -1.58 9.52 -5.96
C GLU A 93 -2.78 9.67 -4.99
N PHE A 94 -3.00 8.69 -4.12
CA PHE A 94 -4.10 8.67 -3.15
C PHE A 94 -3.63 8.98 -1.70
N ALA A 95 -2.34 9.25 -1.49
CA ALA A 95 -1.78 9.45 -0.15
C ALA A 95 -2.53 10.52 0.68
N PRO A 96 -2.93 11.70 0.13
CA PRO A 96 -3.70 12.68 0.90
C PRO A 96 -5.01 12.12 1.45
N HIS A 97 -5.73 11.34 0.64
CA HIS A 97 -7.01 10.72 1.03
C HIS A 97 -6.81 9.61 2.05
N ILE A 98 -5.73 8.83 1.91
CA ILE A 98 -5.37 7.77 2.84
C ILE A 98 -5.03 8.36 4.22
N TYR A 99 -4.21 9.42 4.27
CA TYR A 99 -3.87 10.08 5.53
C TYR A 99 -5.05 10.80 6.18
N ALA A 100 -5.97 11.34 5.37
CA ALA A 100 -7.22 11.92 5.85
C ALA A 100 -8.28 10.87 6.24
N GLU A 101 -7.95 9.58 6.15
CA GLU A 101 -8.86 8.45 6.40
C GLU A 101 -10.17 8.51 5.61
N GLN A 102 -10.13 9.07 4.40
CA GLN A 102 -11.29 9.24 3.52
C GLN A 102 -11.61 7.91 2.81
N GLU A 103 -12.23 6.98 3.54
CA GLU A 103 -12.53 5.61 3.07
C GLU A 103 -13.28 5.58 1.73
N ASN A 104 -14.18 6.53 1.51
CA ASN A 104 -14.95 6.66 0.27
C ASN A 104 -14.12 6.99 -0.97
N LEU A 105 -12.94 7.57 -0.79
CA LEU A 105 -12.03 8.00 -1.85
C LEU A 105 -10.88 7.02 -2.09
N PHE A 106 -10.84 5.88 -1.39
CA PHE A 106 -9.77 4.91 -1.60
C PHE A 106 -10.21 3.45 -1.38
N LEU A 107 -11.02 3.17 -0.35
CA LEU A 107 -11.47 1.82 0.00
C LEU A 107 -12.86 1.47 -0.56
N ASP A 108 -13.75 2.46 -0.65
CA ASP A 108 -15.08 2.27 -1.24
C ASP A 108 -15.18 2.78 -2.70
N MET A 109 -14.07 3.22 -3.30
CA MET A 109 -14.07 3.66 -4.69
C MET A 109 -14.40 2.52 -5.66
N ASP A 110 -15.31 2.79 -6.58
CA ASP A 110 -15.59 1.96 -7.75
C ASP A 110 -14.51 2.20 -8.84
N ILE A 111 -13.24 1.92 -8.51
CA ILE A 111 -12.14 1.93 -9.48
C ILE A 111 -12.44 0.82 -10.50
N PRO A 112 -12.72 1.13 -11.78
CA PRO A 112 -12.85 0.10 -12.79
C PRO A 112 -11.50 -0.60 -12.92
N ASP A 113 -11.51 -1.93 -13.01
CA ASP A 113 -10.33 -2.73 -13.36
C ASP A 113 -9.83 -2.29 -14.74
N THR A 114 -9.05 -1.21 -14.81
CA THR A 114 -8.39 -0.78 -16.03
C THR A 114 -7.31 -1.79 -16.34
N LYS A 115 -7.68 -2.84 -17.09
CA LYS A 115 -6.83 -3.85 -17.73
C LYS A 115 -5.56 -4.15 -16.93
N LEU A 116 -5.74 -4.88 -15.82
CA LEU A 116 -4.67 -5.47 -15.02
C LEU A 116 -3.79 -6.35 -15.93
N LYS A 117 -2.71 -5.79 -16.48
CA LYS A 117 -1.64 -6.53 -17.18
C LYS A 117 -0.42 -6.59 -16.28
N ASP A 118 0.16 -7.78 -16.17
CA ASP A 118 1.44 -8.22 -15.56
C ASP A 118 2.01 -7.39 -14.39
N GLY A 119 2.10 -8.01 -13.20
CA GLY A 119 2.57 -7.41 -11.94
C GLY A 119 1.46 -7.10 -10.92
N ASN A 120 0.39 -7.90 -10.94
CA ASN A 120 -0.90 -7.66 -10.28
C ASN A 120 -0.89 -7.97 -8.76
N GLU A 121 0.11 -8.70 -8.29
CA GLU A 121 0.26 -9.12 -6.90
C GLU A 121 0.35 -7.94 -5.90
N PHE A 122 0.77 -6.75 -6.37
CA PHE A 122 0.88 -5.53 -5.54
C PHE A 122 -0.39 -4.66 -5.53
N ASN A 123 -1.40 -5.01 -6.33
CA ASN A 123 -2.66 -4.26 -6.47
C ASN A 123 -3.78 -4.80 -5.57
N LEU A 124 -3.47 -5.63 -4.57
CA LEU A 124 -4.50 -6.30 -3.76
C LEU A 124 -5.53 -5.30 -3.21
N ILE A 125 -5.10 -4.18 -2.63
CA ILE A 125 -5.98 -3.19 -2.00
C ILE A 125 -6.93 -2.52 -3.01
N ARG A 126 -6.56 -2.51 -4.30
CA ARG A 126 -7.40 -1.98 -5.40
C ARG A 126 -8.25 -3.06 -6.06
N SER A 127 -7.98 -4.34 -5.80
CA SER A 127 -8.71 -5.45 -6.41
C SER A 127 -10.17 -5.47 -5.94
N GLU A 128 -11.08 -5.83 -6.85
CA GLU A 128 -12.50 -6.01 -6.52
C GLU A 128 -12.70 -7.05 -5.40
N ASN A 129 -11.82 -8.08 -5.35
CA ASN A 129 -11.82 -9.06 -4.28
C ASN A 129 -11.57 -8.43 -2.91
N PHE A 130 -10.58 -7.53 -2.79
CA PHE A 130 -10.33 -6.82 -1.54
C PHE A 130 -11.47 -5.87 -1.17
N LYS A 131 -12.06 -5.15 -2.14
CA LYS A 131 -13.23 -4.27 -1.87
C LYS A 131 -14.43 -5.07 -1.36
N GLN A 132 -14.69 -6.25 -1.94
CA GLN A 132 -15.73 -7.14 -1.45
C GLN A 132 -15.42 -7.71 -0.08
N LEU A 133 -14.15 -7.95 0.25
CA LEU A 133 -13.74 -8.33 1.60
C LEU A 133 -13.97 -7.16 2.56
N TRP A 134 -13.52 -5.95 2.21
CA TRP A 134 -13.69 -4.72 2.99
C TRP A 134 -15.14 -4.46 3.39
N LYS A 135 -16.09 -4.59 2.44
CA LYS A 135 -17.52 -4.38 2.68
C LYS A 135 -18.12 -5.29 3.75
N ILE A 136 -17.53 -6.47 3.99
CA ILE A 136 -18.03 -7.44 4.96
C ILE A 136 -17.21 -7.49 6.26
N LEU A 137 -16.14 -6.69 6.36
CA LEU A 137 -15.35 -6.62 7.59
C LEU A 137 -16.13 -5.92 8.71
N ASN A 138 -15.97 -6.43 9.94
CA ASN A 138 -16.43 -5.73 11.13
C ASN A 138 -15.57 -4.47 11.39
N LYS A 139 -16.03 -3.61 12.30
CA LYS A 139 -15.37 -2.32 12.60
C LYS A 139 -13.92 -2.48 13.07
N GLU A 140 -13.63 -3.50 13.86
CA GLU A 140 -12.30 -3.75 14.41
C GLU A 140 -11.31 -4.18 13.32
N ASN A 141 -11.71 -5.15 12.49
CA ASN A 141 -10.93 -5.62 11.35
C ASN A 141 -10.70 -4.50 10.32
N LYS A 142 -11.71 -3.65 10.07
CA LYS A 142 -11.55 -2.46 9.22
C LYS A 142 -10.50 -1.51 9.77
N LYS A 143 -10.55 -1.19 11.07
CA LYS A 143 -9.59 -0.31 11.72
C LYS A 143 -8.16 -0.85 11.55
N ARG A 144 -7.94 -2.12 11.87
CA ARG A 144 -6.63 -2.78 11.76
C ARG A 144 -6.09 -2.76 10.32
N VAL A 145 -6.92 -3.15 9.35
CA VAL A 145 -6.55 -3.15 7.93
C VAL A 145 -6.20 -1.73 7.46
N LYS A 146 -6.97 -0.72 7.89
CA LYS A 146 -6.71 0.69 7.54
C LYS A 146 -5.38 1.19 8.11
N GLU A 147 -5.10 0.91 9.39
CA GLU A 147 -3.82 1.29 10.02
C GLU A 147 -2.62 0.72 9.26
N GLN A 148 -2.69 -0.55 8.83
CA GLN A 148 -1.64 -1.18 8.03
C GLN A 148 -1.49 -0.53 6.64
N ILE A 149 -2.59 -0.15 5.99
CA ILE A 149 -2.51 0.55 4.70
C ILE A 149 -1.86 1.94 4.86
N ILE A 150 -2.19 2.66 5.93
CA ILE A 150 -1.56 3.94 6.25
C ILE A 150 -0.05 3.74 6.44
N LEU A 151 0.38 2.71 7.19
CA LEU A 151 1.80 2.41 7.40
C LEU A 151 2.53 2.05 6.09
N MET A 152 1.97 1.16 5.27
CA MET A 152 2.54 0.84 3.95
C MET A 152 2.65 2.08 3.06
N THR A 153 1.64 2.97 3.10
CA THR A 153 1.64 4.24 2.37
C THR A 153 2.74 5.18 2.90
N THR A 154 2.89 5.28 4.22
CA THR A 154 3.98 6.04 4.88
C THR A 154 5.35 5.57 4.42
N TYR A 155 5.66 4.27 4.51
CA TYR A 155 6.96 3.78 4.06
C TYR A 155 7.20 4.00 2.57
N SER A 156 6.16 3.86 1.74
CA SER A 156 6.23 4.15 0.31
C SER A 156 6.48 5.63 0.01
N HIS A 157 5.92 6.51 0.82
CA HIS A 157 6.09 7.95 0.68
C HIS A 157 7.50 8.38 1.11
N VAL A 158 7.99 7.87 2.24
CA VAL A 158 9.37 8.03 2.70
C VAL A 158 10.35 7.51 1.64
N TYR A 159 10.06 6.33 1.08
CA TYR A 159 10.83 5.73 0.00
C TYR A 159 10.88 6.62 -1.24
N PHE A 160 9.74 7.14 -1.68
CA PHE A 160 9.66 8.03 -2.85
C PHE A 160 10.49 9.30 -2.66
N TYR A 161 10.40 9.95 -1.49
CA TYR A 161 11.23 11.10 -1.17
C TYR A 161 12.73 10.75 -1.19
N LYS A 162 13.11 9.66 -0.52
CA LYS A 162 14.52 9.27 -0.39
C LYS A 162 15.12 8.74 -1.70
N SER A 163 14.33 8.18 -2.61
CA SER A 163 14.81 7.51 -3.83
C SER A 163 14.67 8.34 -5.10
N ILE A 164 13.66 9.20 -5.20
CA ILE A 164 13.32 9.91 -6.44
C ILE A 164 13.57 11.41 -6.31
N LEU A 165 13.22 12.01 -5.16
CA LEU A 165 13.37 13.45 -4.96
C LEU A 165 14.78 13.84 -4.49
N SER A 166 15.53 12.94 -3.89
CA SER A 166 16.95 13.14 -3.54
C SER A 166 17.91 13.12 -4.75
N LEU A 167 17.44 12.62 -5.91
CA LEU A 167 18.21 12.53 -7.16
C LEU A 167 17.99 13.74 -8.10
N ARG A 168 17.11 14.67 -7.72
CA ARG A 168 16.85 15.94 -8.43
C ARG A 168 17.53 17.08 -7.71
#